data_AF-X1B0M9-F1
#
_entry.id   AF-X1B0M9-F1
#
_cell.length_a   1.000
_cell.length_b   1.000
_cell.length_c   1.000
_cell.angle_alpha   90.00
_cell.angle_beta   90.00
_cell.angle_gamma   90.00
#
_symmetry.space_group_name_H-M   'P 1'
#
loop_
_entity.id
_entity.type
_entity.pdbx_description
1 polymer ?
#
loop_
_entity_poly.entity_id
_entity_poly.type
_entity_poly.pdbx_seq_one_letter_code
_entity_poly.pdbx_strand_id
1 'polypeptide(L)'
;MKNNLSSIKKSNLKIIELLSEEEKLTFLVGAGASVDSPSQLPAASEVIKALIKFSCSKSEINKILKIQDLPFEILAGIILESFDDVKFLDFYQESDKPNLEHFVLAEMIKKGAFIITANFDFLLENALLQSDIPKKKIIPVITEKDYERFSDPEKLYRNGKFPVYKIHGSPKNIITGEDTKKSFANTLRLIGVNQTRNNIIQLEPYKAQFLEKTSSERTLIIIGYSGKNDYDLIST
;
A
#
# COMPACT_ATOMS: atom_id res chain seq x y z
N MET A 1 -10.09 -26.21 -13.48
CA MET A 1 -9.01 -26.59 -12.54
C MET A 1 -9.60 -26.59 -11.15
N LYS A 2 -9.43 -27.70 -10.41
CA LYS A 2 -10.09 -27.94 -9.12
C LYS A 2 -9.47 -27.07 -8.01
N ASN A 3 -10.34 -26.46 -7.20
CA ASN A 3 -10.06 -25.73 -5.97
C ASN A 3 -9.09 -26.49 -5.05
N ASN A 4 -7.92 -25.90 -4.81
CA ASN A 4 -6.96 -26.30 -3.77
C ASN A 4 -6.94 -25.30 -2.59
N LEU A 5 -8.08 -24.70 -2.27
CA LEU A 5 -8.28 -23.98 -0.98
C LEU A 5 -8.81 -24.96 0.07
N SER A 6 -8.13 -26.10 0.24
CA SER A 6 -8.43 -27.07 1.30
C SER A 6 -7.36 -27.01 2.38
N SER A 7 -7.81 -26.65 3.59
CA SER A 7 -7.12 -26.66 4.88
C SER A 7 -6.42 -25.37 5.34
N ILE A 8 -7.19 -24.27 5.48
CA ILE A 8 -6.88 -23.32 6.55
C ILE A 8 -7.18 -24.05 7.87
N LYS A 9 -6.15 -24.66 8.48
CA LYS A 9 -6.25 -25.18 9.85
C LYS A 9 -6.60 -24.02 10.75
N LYS A 10 -7.66 -24.16 11.57
CA LYS A 10 -7.88 -23.23 12.68
C LYS A 10 -6.63 -23.24 13.56
N SER A 11 -5.96 -22.10 13.63
CA SER A 11 -4.80 -21.93 14.49
C SER A 11 -5.26 -21.69 15.93
N ASN A 12 -4.55 -22.27 16.89
CA ASN A 12 -4.70 -21.94 18.31
C ASN A 12 -3.90 -20.69 18.71
N LEU A 13 -3.29 -19.99 17.74
CA LEU A 13 -2.58 -18.74 17.97
C LEU A 13 -3.52 -17.69 18.56
N LYS A 14 -3.15 -17.13 19.72
CA LYS A 14 -3.80 -15.91 20.19
C LYS A 14 -3.11 -14.73 19.53
N ILE A 15 -3.89 -13.87 18.88
CA ILE A 15 -3.38 -12.63 18.25
C ILE A 15 -2.57 -11.78 19.25
N ILE A 16 -2.97 -11.78 20.52
CA ILE A 16 -2.27 -11.04 21.58
C ILE A 16 -0.83 -11.57 21.77
N GLU A 17 -0.61 -12.87 21.62
CA GLU A 17 0.73 -13.47 21.73
C GLU A 17 1.61 -13.04 20.54
N LEU A 18 1.01 -12.91 19.34
CA LEU A 18 1.69 -12.41 18.14
C LEU A 18 2.07 -10.92 18.21
N LEU A 19 1.33 -10.11 18.98
CA LEU A 19 1.58 -8.67 19.13
C LEU A 19 2.44 -8.34 20.37
N SER A 20 3.07 -9.36 20.96
CA SER A 20 4.04 -9.20 22.04
C SER A 20 5.36 -8.59 21.53
N GLU A 21 6.16 -8.00 22.42
CA GLU A 21 7.39 -7.28 22.05
C GLU A 21 8.53 -8.18 21.54
N GLU A 22 8.43 -9.50 21.71
CA GLU A 22 9.47 -10.44 21.33
C GLU A 22 9.39 -10.87 19.84
N GLU A 23 8.22 -10.69 19.22
CA GLU A 23 7.98 -11.12 17.84
C GLU A 23 8.46 -10.08 16.83
N LYS A 24 9.23 -10.54 15.84
CA LYS A 24 9.61 -9.70 14.70
C LYS A 24 8.50 -9.70 13.67
N LEU A 25 7.79 -8.57 13.59
CA LEU A 25 6.62 -8.45 12.72
C LEU A 25 6.92 -7.63 11.47
N THR A 26 6.27 -8.03 10.37
CA THR A 26 6.17 -7.24 9.15
C THR A 26 4.70 -7.16 8.76
N PHE A 27 4.21 -5.95 8.49
CA PHE A 27 2.85 -5.71 8.05
C PHE A 27 2.83 -5.34 6.58
N LEU A 28 1.95 -5.99 5.82
CA LEU A 28 1.50 -5.52 4.52
C LEU A 28 0.11 -4.89 4.67
N VAL A 29 0.02 -3.60 4.37
CA VAL A 29 -1.18 -2.78 4.61
C VAL A 29 -1.78 -2.35 3.28
N GLY A 30 -2.99 -2.82 3.00
CA GLY A 30 -3.77 -2.44 1.82
C GLY A 30 -4.81 -1.34 2.09
N ALA A 31 -5.50 -0.93 1.02
CA ALA A 31 -6.41 0.21 1.02
C ALA A 31 -7.61 0.06 1.98
N GLY A 32 -7.97 -1.18 2.33
CA GLY A 32 -9.02 -1.46 3.31
C GLY A 32 -8.76 -0.85 4.69
N ALA A 33 -7.49 -0.63 5.05
CA ALA A 33 -7.13 0.01 6.32
C ALA A 33 -7.55 1.48 6.40
N SER A 34 -7.79 2.11 5.24
CA SER A 34 -8.16 3.52 5.12
C SER A 34 -9.68 3.76 5.01
N VAL A 35 -10.50 2.70 4.98
CA VAL A 35 -11.95 2.80 4.72
C VAL A 35 -12.73 3.27 5.93
N ASP A 36 -12.41 2.75 7.11
CA ASP A 36 -13.20 3.04 8.30
C ASP A 36 -13.01 4.49 8.78
N SER A 37 -14.07 5.02 9.39
CA SER A 37 -14.06 6.34 10.02
C SER A 37 -12.99 6.45 11.12
N PRO A 38 -12.33 7.61 11.28
CA PRO A 38 -12.52 8.89 10.57
C PRO A 38 -11.77 9.03 9.24
N SER A 39 -11.03 8.03 8.76
CA SER A 39 -10.27 8.12 7.51
C SER A 39 -11.19 8.22 6.29
N GLN A 40 -12.20 7.35 6.22
CA GLN A 40 -13.29 7.39 5.22
C GLN A 40 -12.81 7.46 3.77
N LEU A 41 -11.64 6.89 3.46
CA LEU A 41 -11.18 6.82 2.07
C LEU A 41 -11.92 5.72 1.33
N PRO A 42 -12.34 5.94 0.08
CA PRO A 42 -13.12 4.96 -0.65
C PRO A 42 -12.29 3.73 -0.97
N ALA A 43 -12.91 2.55 -0.92
CA ALA A 43 -12.26 1.34 -1.34
C ALA A 43 -11.95 1.40 -2.85
N ALA A 44 -10.88 0.74 -3.29
CA ALA A 44 -10.48 0.70 -4.70
C ALA A 44 -11.64 0.32 -5.64
N SER A 45 -12.48 -0.63 -5.22
CA SER A 45 -13.65 -1.07 -6.00
C SER A 45 -14.73 0.01 -6.19
N GLU A 46 -14.86 0.94 -5.24
CA GLU A 46 -15.81 2.05 -5.33
C GLU A 46 -15.28 3.12 -6.27
N VAL A 47 -13.98 3.40 -6.20
CA VAL A 47 -13.29 4.32 -7.10
C VAL A 47 -13.35 3.82 -8.55
N ILE A 48 -13.07 2.53 -8.79
CA ILE A 48 -13.22 1.93 -10.12
C ILE A 48 -14.63 2.17 -10.67
N LYS A 49 -15.68 1.89 -9.86
CA LYS A 49 -17.07 2.12 -10.27
C LYS A 49 -17.34 3.59 -10.59
N ALA A 50 -16.84 4.51 -9.77
CA ALA A 50 -17.01 5.94 -9.97
C ALA A 50 -16.31 6.41 -11.25
N LEU A 51 -15.05 6.02 -11.46
CA LEU A 51 -14.27 6.36 -12.65
C LEU A 51 -14.92 5.82 -13.92
N ILE A 52 -15.38 4.57 -13.94
CA ILE A 52 -16.08 4.00 -15.11
C ILE A 52 -17.37 4.76 -15.40
N LYS A 53 -18.19 5.03 -14.38
CA LYS A 53 -19.45 5.78 -14.55
C LYS A 53 -19.23 7.21 -15.03
N PHE A 54 -18.13 7.84 -14.61
CA PHE A 54 -17.80 9.21 -14.97
C PHE A 54 -17.19 9.33 -16.38
N SER A 55 -16.30 8.39 -16.75
CA SER A 55 -15.49 8.49 -17.97
C SER A 55 -16.06 7.75 -19.18
N CYS A 56 -16.85 6.69 -18.98
CA CYS A 56 -17.30 5.83 -20.07
C CYS A 56 -18.68 6.20 -20.62
N SER A 57 -18.92 5.88 -21.89
CA SER A 57 -20.24 6.05 -22.50
C SER A 57 -21.28 5.15 -21.82
N LYS A 58 -22.52 5.64 -21.71
CA LYS A 58 -23.61 4.93 -21.00
C LYS A 58 -23.85 3.50 -21.52
N SER A 59 -23.60 3.25 -22.82
CA SER A 59 -23.75 1.93 -23.44
C SER A 59 -22.70 0.93 -22.98
N GLU A 60 -21.52 1.39 -22.55
CA GLU A 60 -20.39 0.54 -22.18
C GLU A 60 -20.26 0.32 -20.67
N ILE A 61 -20.79 1.22 -19.83
CA ILE A 61 -20.68 1.14 -18.35
C ILE A 61 -21.00 -0.27 -17.83
N ASN A 62 -22.16 -0.83 -18.20
CA ASN A 62 -22.59 -2.14 -17.71
C ASN A 62 -21.75 -3.30 -18.25
N LYS A 63 -21.08 -3.13 -19.39
CA LYS A 63 -20.17 -4.15 -19.94
C LYS A 63 -18.84 -4.12 -19.19
N ILE A 64 -18.29 -2.94 -18.96
CA ILE A 64 -17.01 -2.76 -18.25
C ILE A 64 -17.15 -3.17 -16.78
N LEU A 65 -18.23 -2.78 -16.11
CA LEU A 65 -18.48 -3.19 -14.71
C LEU A 65 -18.69 -4.70 -14.52
N LYS A 66 -18.92 -5.46 -15.60
CA LYS A 66 -19.01 -6.93 -15.58
C LYS A 66 -17.66 -7.62 -15.75
N ILE A 67 -16.59 -6.89 -16.08
CA ILE A 67 -15.24 -7.43 -16.10
C ILE A 67 -14.92 -7.86 -14.67
N GLN A 68 -14.78 -9.17 -14.46
CA GLN A 68 -14.41 -9.71 -13.16
C GLN A 68 -12.98 -9.28 -12.85
N ASP A 69 -12.77 -8.90 -11.59
CA ASP A 69 -11.45 -8.65 -11.02
C ASP A 69 -10.60 -7.61 -11.77
N LEU A 70 -11.23 -6.58 -12.36
CA LEU A 70 -10.52 -5.42 -12.90
C LEU A 70 -9.71 -4.75 -11.78
N PRO A 71 -8.36 -4.80 -11.81
CA PRO A 71 -7.54 -4.16 -10.80
C PRO A 71 -7.58 -2.65 -10.94
N PHE A 72 -7.47 -1.95 -9.82
CA PHE A 72 -7.51 -0.49 -9.79
C PHE A 72 -6.33 0.10 -10.57
N GLU A 73 -5.17 -0.52 -10.45
CA GLU A 73 -3.90 -0.10 -11.03
C GLU A 73 -3.93 -0.18 -12.56
N ILE A 74 -4.61 -1.17 -13.16
CA ILE A 74 -4.85 -1.19 -14.61
C ILE A 74 -5.66 0.03 -15.04
N LEU A 75 -6.78 0.28 -14.38
CA LEU A 75 -7.65 1.39 -14.75
C LEU A 75 -6.94 2.74 -14.55
N ALA A 76 -6.23 2.89 -13.44
CA ALA A 76 -5.41 4.06 -13.16
C ALA A 76 -4.32 4.26 -14.22
N GLY A 77 -3.64 3.18 -14.64
CA GLY A 77 -2.65 3.21 -15.72
C GLY A 77 -3.24 3.67 -17.05
N ILE A 78 -4.38 3.12 -17.47
CA ILE A 78 -5.09 3.51 -18.71
C ILE A 78 -5.49 5.00 -18.67
N ILE A 79 -6.00 5.48 -17.55
CA ILE A 79 -6.35 6.89 -17.37
C ILE A 79 -5.09 7.76 -17.47
N LEU A 80 -3.98 7.35 -16.84
CA LEU A 80 -2.71 8.08 -16.89
C LEU A 80 -2.06 8.12 -18.26
N GLU A 81 -2.23 7.08 -19.08
CA GLU A 81 -1.81 7.08 -20.49
C GLU A 81 -2.65 8.08 -21.31
N SER A 82 -3.90 8.29 -20.92
CA SER A 82 -4.84 9.16 -21.65
C SER A 82 -4.75 10.64 -21.26
N PHE A 83 -4.46 10.94 -19.99
CA PHE A 83 -4.55 12.31 -19.44
C PHE A 83 -3.22 12.87 -18.89
N ASP A 84 -2.16 12.06 -18.78
CA ASP A 84 -0.83 12.45 -18.24
C ASP A 84 -0.85 13.16 -16.87
N ASP A 85 -1.85 12.86 -16.03
CA ASP A 85 -2.02 13.48 -14.71
C ASP A 85 -2.65 12.51 -13.68
N VAL A 86 -2.19 12.60 -12.43
CA VAL A 86 -2.67 11.83 -11.28
C VAL A 86 -3.73 12.57 -10.46
N LYS A 87 -4.17 13.78 -10.87
CA LYS A 87 -5.19 14.57 -10.14
C LYS A 87 -6.47 13.81 -9.79
N PHE A 88 -6.85 12.82 -10.60
CA PHE A 88 -8.02 11.99 -10.30
C PHE A 88 -7.86 11.17 -9.00
N LEU A 89 -6.66 11.11 -8.42
CA LEU A 89 -6.34 10.45 -7.16
C LEU A 89 -6.20 11.42 -5.98
N ASP A 90 -6.37 12.73 -6.20
CA ASP A 90 -6.20 13.73 -5.13
C ASP A 90 -7.20 13.55 -3.99
N PHE A 91 -8.35 12.92 -4.24
CA PHE A 91 -9.34 12.63 -3.19
C PHE A 91 -8.79 11.70 -2.09
N TYR A 92 -7.81 10.84 -2.38
CA TYR A 92 -7.15 10.01 -1.36
C TYR A 92 -6.24 10.83 -0.42
N GLN A 93 -5.97 12.10 -0.76
CA GLN A 93 -5.18 13.03 0.03
C GLN A 93 -6.04 14.01 0.82
N GLU A 94 -7.37 14.01 0.62
CA GLU A 94 -8.29 14.96 1.28
C GLU A 94 -8.50 14.67 2.77
N SER A 95 -8.28 13.42 3.19
CA SER A 95 -8.37 13.04 4.60
C SER A 95 -7.01 13.13 5.28
N ASP A 96 -6.94 13.94 6.34
CA ASP A 96 -5.81 14.04 7.26
C ASP A 96 -6.07 13.36 8.61
N LYS A 97 -7.14 12.54 8.68
CA LYS A 97 -7.64 11.91 9.91
C LYS A 97 -7.39 10.41 9.91
N PRO A 98 -6.31 9.92 10.53
CA PRO A 98 -6.08 8.50 10.67
C PRO A 98 -7.16 7.86 11.54
N ASN A 99 -7.53 6.62 11.20
CA ASN A 99 -8.42 5.81 12.02
C ASN A 99 -7.66 4.91 13.00
N LEU A 100 -8.39 4.09 13.75
CA LEU A 100 -7.83 3.20 14.76
C LEU A 100 -6.75 2.26 14.20
N GLU A 101 -6.92 1.75 12.98
CA GLU A 101 -5.93 0.85 12.36
C GLU A 101 -4.59 1.55 12.14
N HIS A 102 -4.61 2.81 11.69
CA HIS A 102 -3.38 3.60 11.52
C HIS A 102 -2.68 3.85 12.86
N PHE A 103 -3.42 4.10 13.93
CA PHE A 103 -2.83 4.27 15.26
C PHE A 103 -2.26 2.96 15.80
N VAL A 104 -2.94 1.84 15.58
CA VAL A 104 -2.37 0.51 15.90
C VAL A 104 -1.09 0.29 15.12
N LEU A 105 -1.06 0.55 13.82
CA LEU A 105 0.15 0.45 13.00
C LEU A 105 1.27 1.39 13.49
N ALA A 106 0.94 2.60 13.91
CA ALA A 106 1.90 3.54 14.49
C ALA A 106 2.52 3.01 15.80
N GLU A 107 1.73 2.36 16.66
CA GLU A 107 2.26 1.64 17.83
C GLU A 107 3.17 0.48 17.44
N MET A 108 2.78 -0.30 16.43
CA MET A 108 3.60 -1.42 15.96
C MET A 108 4.93 -0.94 15.36
N ILE A 109 4.93 0.17 14.63
CA ILE A 109 6.15 0.85 14.17
C ILE A 109 7.03 1.21 15.35
N LYS A 110 6.48 1.81 16.41
CA LYS A 110 7.26 2.18 17.60
C LYS A 110 7.92 0.97 18.27
N LYS A 111 7.29 -0.20 18.19
CA LYS A 111 7.83 -1.48 18.69
C LYS A 111 8.82 -2.17 17.75
N GLY A 112 9.14 -1.58 16.59
CA GLY A 112 10.10 -2.15 15.63
C GLY A 112 9.49 -3.05 14.57
N ALA A 113 8.16 -3.07 14.41
CA ALA A 113 7.52 -3.75 13.30
C ALA A 113 7.83 -3.05 11.97
N PHE A 114 7.97 -3.81 10.90
CA PHE A 114 8.19 -3.24 9.57
C PHE A 114 6.84 -3.00 8.93
N ILE A 115 6.59 -1.80 8.40
CA ILE A 115 5.33 -1.51 7.69
C ILE A 115 5.62 -1.25 6.23
N ILE A 116 4.94 -2.03 5.39
CA ILE A 116 4.94 -1.92 3.94
C ILE A 116 3.48 -1.68 3.54
N THR A 117 3.23 -0.66 2.72
CA THR A 117 1.86 -0.33 2.32
C THR A 117 1.75 -0.05 0.84
N ALA A 118 0.66 -0.56 0.24
CA ALA A 118 0.22 -0.19 -1.10
C ALA A 118 -0.50 1.17 -1.14
N ASN A 119 -0.83 1.74 0.03
CA ASN A 119 -1.60 2.96 0.13
C ASN A 119 -0.70 4.16 -0.17
N PHE A 120 -1.14 5.00 -1.11
CA PHE A 120 -0.46 6.23 -1.49
C PHE A 120 -0.98 7.47 -0.75
N ASP A 121 -2.01 7.32 0.10
CA ASP A 121 -2.49 8.33 1.06
C ASP A 121 -1.41 8.70 2.11
N PHE A 122 -1.70 9.61 3.04
CA PHE A 122 -0.75 10.07 4.06
C PHE A 122 -1.12 9.66 5.49
N LEU A 123 -2.08 8.74 5.65
CA LEU A 123 -2.74 8.52 6.94
C LEU A 123 -1.82 7.86 7.97
N LEU A 124 -0.93 6.97 7.54
CA LEU A 124 0.04 6.34 8.45
C LEU A 124 1.09 7.36 8.94
N GLU A 125 1.59 8.22 8.06
CA GLU A 125 2.47 9.32 8.44
C GLU A 125 1.77 10.30 9.39
N ASN A 126 0.51 10.63 9.12
CA ASN A 126 -0.30 11.47 9.99
C ASN A 126 -0.52 10.81 11.36
N ALA A 127 -0.75 9.49 11.43
CA ALA A 127 -0.88 8.78 12.70
C ALA A 127 0.42 8.83 13.51
N LEU A 128 1.58 8.67 12.87
CA LEU A 128 2.88 8.79 13.52
C LEU A 128 3.10 10.21 14.06
N LEU A 129 2.77 11.24 13.28
CA LEU A 129 2.85 12.64 13.72
C LEU A 129 1.93 12.93 14.91
N GLN A 130 0.71 12.38 14.90
CA GLN A 130 -0.28 12.54 15.97
C GLN A 130 0.04 11.67 17.21
N SER A 131 0.94 10.70 17.08
CA SER A 131 1.43 9.84 18.17
C SER A 131 2.75 10.34 18.78
N ASP A 132 2.96 11.66 18.74
CA ASP A 132 4.12 12.37 19.29
C ASP A 132 5.50 11.94 18.76
N ILE A 133 5.55 11.29 17.60
CA ILE A 133 6.83 10.98 16.95
C ILE A 133 7.37 12.25 16.30
N PRO A 134 8.58 12.71 16.66
CA PRO A 134 9.18 13.87 16.02
C PRO A 134 9.26 13.69 14.51
N LYS A 135 8.74 14.65 13.74
CA LYS A 135 8.71 14.65 12.26
C LYS A 135 10.03 14.17 11.63
N LYS A 136 11.18 14.61 12.16
CA LYS A 136 12.52 14.23 11.68
C LYS A 136 12.88 12.73 11.85
N LYS A 137 12.12 11.98 12.64
CA LYS A 137 12.31 10.55 12.90
C LYS A 137 11.45 9.68 11.98
N ILE A 138 10.39 10.23 11.39
CA ILE A 138 9.55 9.50 10.43
C ILE A 138 10.25 9.49 9.07
N ILE A 139 10.37 8.32 8.44
CA ILE A 139 11.07 8.15 7.16
C ILE A 139 10.13 7.49 6.17
N PRO A 140 9.30 8.26 5.43
CA PRO A 140 8.58 7.71 4.29
C PRO A 140 9.58 7.30 3.21
N VAL A 141 9.52 6.05 2.77
CA VAL A 141 10.36 5.48 1.72
C VAL A 141 9.48 5.29 0.49
N ILE A 142 9.65 6.17 -0.50
CA ILE A 142 8.70 6.34 -1.61
C ILE A 142 9.38 6.09 -2.95
N THR A 143 10.49 6.77 -3.20
CA THR A 143 11.21 6.74 -4.49
C THR A 143 12.31 5.67 -4.49
N GLU A 144 12.82 5.32 -5.66
CA GLU A 144 13.98 4.41 -5.80
C GLU A 144 15.17 4.86 -4.93
N LYS A 145 15.49 6.16 -4.94
CA LYS A 145 16.56 6.74 -4.11
C LYS A 145 16.32 6.54 -2.61
N ASP A 146 15.06 6.61 -2.18
CA ASP A 146 14.72 6.34 -0.78
C ASP A 146 14.95 4.86 -0.47
N TYR A 147 14.51 3.95 -1.34
CA TYR A 147 14.71 2.51 -1.15
C TYR A 147 16.19 2.14 -1.11
N GLU A 148 17.03 2.73 -1.95
CA GLU A 148 18.50 2.54 -1.90
C GLU A 148 19.07 3.03 -0.56
N ARG A 149 18.73 4.26 -0.17
CA ARG A 149 19.25 4.91 1.04
C ARG A 149 18.76 4.26 2.34
N PHE A 150 17.53 3.75 2.34
CA PHE A 150 16.81 3.28 3.51
C PHE A 150 16.46 1.79 3.41
N SER A 151 17.30 1.01 2.73
CA SER A 151 17.15 -0.44 2.47
C SER A 151 17.34 -1.36 3.70
N ASP A 152 17.76 -0.80 4.84
CA ASP A 152 17.97 -1.54 6.10
C ASP A 152 17.09 -0.94 7.22
N PRO A 153 15.86 -1.46 7.40
CA PRO A 153 14.96 -1.00 8.44
C PRO A 153 15.52 -1.20 9.86
N GLU A 154 16.25 -2.30 10.11
CA GLU A 154 16.86 -2.58 11.42
C GLU A 154 17.85 -1.47 11.81
N LYS A 155 18.69 -1.04 10.85
CA LYS A 155 19.60 0.09 11.06
C LYS A 155 18.85 1.40 11.32
N LEU A 156 17.68 1.61 10.71
CA LEU A 156 16.87 2.80 10.97
C LEU A 156 16.31 2.79 12.39
N TYR A 157 15.75 1.67 12.83
CA TYR A 157 15.25 1.51 14.19
C TYR A 157 16.34 1.70 15.25
N ARG A 158 17.55 1.14 15.04
CA ARG A 158 18.70 1.38 15.93
C ARG A 158 19.09 2.86 16.04
N ASN A 159 18.80 3.65 15.01
CA ASN A 159 19.03 5.10 14.99
C ASN A 159 17.81 5.92 15.44
N GLY A 160 16.79 5.27 16.00
CA GLY A 160 15.55 5.90 16.44
C GLY A 160 14.74 6.52 15.31
N LYS A 161 14.77 5.89 14.12
CA LYS A 161 13.98 6.27 12.94
C LYS A 161 12.86 5.26 12.70
N PHE A 162 11.75 5.74 12.17
CA PHE A 162 10.50 5.02 11.97
C PHE A 162 10.15 5.01 10.49
N PRO A 163 10.59 4.00 9.72
CA PRO A 163 10.35 3.95 8.29
C PRO A 163 8.92 3.49 7.94
N VAL A 164 8.39 4.05 6.86
CA VAL A 164 7.12 3.64 6.23
C VAL A 164 7.39 3.38 4.75
N TYR A 165 7.33 2.14 4.32
CA TYR A 165 7.67 1.75 2.94
C TYR A 165 6.42 1.75 2.05
N LYS A 166 6.37 2.61 1.03
CA LYS A 166 5.24 2.75 0.11
C LYS A 166 5.53 2.09 -1.24
N ILE A 167 5.01 0.88 -1.45
CA ILE A 167 5.34 0.06 -2.63
C ILE A 167 4.71 0.60 -3.92
N HIS A 168 3.56 1.24 -3.86
CA HIS A 168 2.98 1.93 -5.03
C HIS A 168 3.42 3.40 -5.13
N GLY A 169 4.31 3.83 -4.24
CA GLY A 169 4.75 5.22 -4.13
C GLY A 169 3.68 6.12 -3.49
N SER A 170 3.86 7.42 -3.67
CA SER A 170 2.95 8.45 -3.17
C SER A 170 3.20 9.74 -3.96
N PRO A 171 2.19 10.61 -4.19
CA PRO A 171 2.37 11.86 -4.92
C PRO A 171 3.21 12.89 -4.18
N LYS A 172 3.38 12.77 -2.85
CA LYS A 172 4.18 13.70 -2.05
C LYS A 172 4.78 13.01 -0.84
N ASN A 173 5.98 13.42 -0.46
CA ASN A 173 6.49 13.12 0.88
C ASN A 173 6.05 14.23 1.84
N ILE A 174 5.03 14.01 2.68
CA ILE A 174 4.55 15.04 3.61
C ILE A 174 5.54 15.37 4.75
N ILE A 175 6.51 14.48 4.97
CA ILE A 175 7.55 14.66 5.98
C ILE A 175 8.65 15.59 5.46
N THR A 176 9.17 15.37 4.25
CA THR A 176 10.23 16.20 3.68
C THR A 176 9.70 17.40 2.88
N GLY A 177 8.46 17.33 2.41
CA GLY A 177 7.85 18.29 1.50
C GLY A 177 8.15 18.01 0.02
N GLU A 178 8.89 16.95 -0.31
CA GLU A 178 9.26 16.58 -1.68
C GLU A 178 8.04 16.24 -2.53
N ASP A 179 7.99 16.78 -3.74
CA ASP A 179 7.04 16.38 -4.79
C ASP A 179 7.53 15.11 -5.47
N THR A 180 6.77 14.02 -5.30
CA THR A 180 7.08 12.70 -5.85
C THR A 180 6.08 12.27 -6.93
N LYS A 181 5.22 13.18 -7.42
CA LYS A 181 4.14 12.89 -8.40
C LYS A 181 4.65 12.20 -9.65
N LYS A 182 5.80 12.63 -10.18
CA LYS A 182 6.39 12.02 -11.38
C LYS A 182 6.78 10.56 -11.15
N SER A 183 7.41 10.27 -10.00
CA SER A 183 7.77 8.89 -9.63
C SER A 183 6.52 8.04 -9.45
N PHE A 184 5.52 8.59 -8.76
CA PHE A 184 4.24 7.94 -8.51
C PHE A 184 3.49 7.59 -9.81
N ALA A 185 3.36 8.56 -10.73
CA ALA A 185 2.75 8.35 -12.03
C ALA A 185 3.49 7.28 -12.85
N ASN A 186 4.83 7.27 -12.81
CA ASN A 186 5.63 6.25 -13.48
C ASN A 186 5.40 4.84 -12.90
N THR A 187 5.33 4.71 -11.56
CA THR A 187 5.02 3.44 -10.90
C THR A 187 3.62 2.94 -11.32
N LEU A 188 2.59 3.80 -11.26
CA LEU A 188 1.23 3.41 -11.67
C LEU A 188 1.16 2.99 -13.15
N ARG A 189 1.87 3.70 -14.04
CA ARG A 189 2.01 3.31 -15.45
C ARG A 189 2.65 1.94 -15.61
N LEU A 190 3.75 1.70 -14.90
CA LEU A 190 4.45 0.42 -14.96
C LEU A 190 3.55 -0.74 -14.51
N ILE A 191 2.83 -0.57 -13.40
CA ILE A 191 1.89 -1.58 -12.90
C ILE A 191 0.79 -1.83 -13.93
N GLY A 192 0.17 -0.77 -14.45
CA GLY A 192 -0.89 -0.88 -15.46
C GLY A 192 -0.44 -1.59 -16.73
N VAL A 193 0.74 -1.27 -17.26
CA VAL A 193 1.29 -1.92 -18.46
C VAL A 193 1.69 -3.37 -18.19
N ASN A 194 2.33 -3.66 -17.06
CA ASN A 194 2.81 -5.02 -16.75
C ASN A 194 1.66 -6.01 -16.53
N GLN A 195 0.54 -5.55 -15.96
CA GLN A 195 -0.65 -6.38 -15.77
C GLN A 195 -1.33 -6.77 -17.10
N THR A 196 -1.08 -6.05 -18.20
CA THR A 196 -1.59 -6.43 -19.54
C THR A 196 -0.74 -7.47 -20.27
N ARG A 197 0.51 -7.71 -19.85
CA ARG A 197 1.50 -8.49 -20.63
C ARG A 197 1.79 -9.90 -20.10
N ASN A 198 0.97 -10.47 -19.20
CA ASN A 198 1.27 -11.73 -18.50
C ASN A 198 2.65 -11.72 -17.78
N ASN A 199 3.22 -10.54 -17.53
CA ASN A 199 4.48 -10.43 -16.81
C ASN A 199 4.21 -10.56 -15.31
N ILE A 200 4.91 -11.50 -14.69
CA ILE A 200 4.73 -11.85 -13.27
C ILE A 200 5.33 -10.77 -12.35
N ILE A 201 6.18 -9.89 -12.88
CA ILE A 201 6.84 -8.81 -12.13
C ILE A 201 5.96 -7.55 -12.19
N GLN A 202 5.20 -7.31 -11.12
CA GLN A 202 4.31 -6.15 -11.00
C GLN A 202 4.93 -4.96 -10.27
N LEU A 203 5.92 -5.22 -9.42
CA LEU A 203 6.68 -4.20 -8.70
C LEU A 203 8.02 -3.97 -9.40
N GLU A 204 8.58 -2.76 -9.28
CA GLU A 204 9.97 -2.52 -9.66
C GLU A 204 10.90 -3.52 -8.93
N PRO A 205 11.95 -4.06 -9.58
CA PRO A 205 12.77 -5.14 -9.01
C PRO A 205 13.31 -4.85 -7.61
N TYR A 206 13.67 -3.59 -7.32
CA TYR A 206 14.18 -3.19 -6.01
C TYR A 206 13.11 -3.29 -4.90
N LYS A 207 11.83 -3.07 -5.20
CA LYS A 207 10.73 -3.20 -4.24
C LYS A 207 10.40 -4.67 -3.97
N ALA A 208 10.43 -5.50 -5.00
CA ALA A 208 10.23 -6.94 -4.88
C ALA A 208 11.32 -7.58 -3.99
N GLN A 209 12.60 -7.29 -4.27
CA GLN A 209 13.72 -7.74 -3.45
C GLN A 209 13.62 -7.23 -2.01
N PHE A 210 13.19 -5.98 -1.83
CA PHE A 210 12.98 -5.42 -0.50
C PHE A 210 11.87 -6.16 0.26
N LEU A 211 10.73 -6.44 -0.38
CA LEU A 211 9.60 -7.15 0.23
C LEU A 211 10.01 -8.56 0.67
N GLU A 212 10.72 -9.30 -0.18
CA GLU A 212 11.24 -10.63 0.14
C GLU A 212 12.15 -10.57 1.37
N LYS A 213 13.16 -9.69 1.35
CA LYS A 213 14.12 -9.51 2.44
C LYS A 213 13.43 -9.14 3.75
N THR A 214 12.49 -8.19 3.70
CA THR A 214 11.82 -7.68 4.91
C THR A 214 10.70 -8.56 5.41
N SER A 215 10.28 -9.56 4.65
CA SER A 215 9.34 -10.58 5.09
C SER A 215 10.05 -11.86 5.57
N SER A 216 11.31 -12.07 5.15
CA SER A 216 12.11 -13.22 5.59
C SER A 216 12.38 -13.19 7.10
N GLU A 217 12.27 -14.35 7.76
CA GLU A 217 12.51 -14.54 9.20
C GLU A 217 11.64 -13.67 10.14
N ARG A 218 10.49 -13.19 9.64
CA ARG A 218 9.54 -12.37 10.37
C ARG A 218 8.13 -12.91 10.19
N THR A 219 7.27 -12.67 11.16
CA THR A 219 5.85 -13.00 11.01
C THR A 219 5.18 -11.93 10.15
N LEU A 220 4.65 -12.35 8.99
CA LEU A 220 3.92 -11.48 8.07
C LEU A 220 2.45 -11.36 8.50
N ILE A 221 2.00 -10.14 8.73
CA ILE A 221 0.61 -9.79 9.03
C ILE A 221 0.05 -8.97 7.87
N ILE A 222 -1.08 -9.39 7.31
CA ILE A 222 -1.70 -8.72 6.17
C ILE A 222 -3.02 -8.12 6.65
N ILE A 223 -3.21 -6.81 6.46
CA ILE A 223 -4.42 -6.08 6.84
C ILE A 223 -4.89 -5.17 5.72
N GLY A 224 -6.18 -4.81 5.72
CA GLY A 224 -6.76 -3.94 4.71
C GLY A 224 -6.70 -4.52 3.28
N TYR A 225 -6.52 -5.83 3.16
CA TYR A 225 -6.34 -6.52 1.89
C TYR A 225 -7.59 -7.32 1.52
N SER A 226 -8.11 -7.13 0.31
CA SER A 226 -9.41 -7.68 -0.09
C SER A 226 -9.36 -9.08 -0.72
N GLY A 227 -8.18 -9.70 -0.88
CA GLY A 227 -8.07 -11.01 -1.54
C GLY A 227 -8.37 -11.00 -3.04
N LYS A 228 -8.29 -9.82 -3.68
CA LYS A 228 -8.58 -9.64 -5.12
C LYS A 228 -7.40 -9.05 -5.89
N ASN A 229 -6.34 -8.63 -5.21
CA ASN A 229 -5.14 -8.03 -5.79
C ASN A 229 -3.91 -8.88 -5.40
N ASP A 230 -3.97 -10.19 -5.69
CA ASP A 230 -3.05 -11.19 -5.08
C ASP A 230 -1.59 -10.98 -5.45
N TYR A 231 -1.36 -10.09 -6.41
CA TYR A 231 -0.06 -9.80 -6.95
C TYR A 231 0.82 -8.92 -6.07
N ASP A 232 0.27 -8.17 -5.11
CA ASP A 232 1.07 -7.45 -4.08
C ASP A 232 1.69 -8.41 -3.05
N LEU A 233 1.19 -9.66 -2.99
CA LEU A 233 1.55 -10.68 -1.99
C LEU A 233 2.40 -11.82 -2.53
N ILE A 234 2.50 -11.96 -3.86
CA ILE A 234 3.23 -13.05 -4.49
C ILE A 234 4.59 -12.50 -4.95
N SER A 235 5.62 -12.75 -4.13
CA SER A 235 7.01 -12.72 -4.62
C SER A 235 7.20 -13.94 -5.52
N THR A 236 7.64 -13.72 -6.76
CA THR A 236 8.13 -14.79 -7.65
C THR A 236 9.49 -15.30 -7.22
#